data_AF-A0A3R6HFL2-F1
#
_entry.id   AF-A0A3R6HFL2-F1
#
_cell.length_a   1.000
_cell.length_b   1.000
_cell.length_c   1.000
_cell.angle_alpha   90.00
_cell.angle_beta   90.00
_cell.angle_gamma   90.00
#
_symmetry.space_group_name_H-M   'P 1'
#
loop_
_entity.id
_entity.type
_entity.pdbx_description
1 polymer ?
#
loop_
_entity_poly.entity_id
_entity_poly.type
_entity_poly.pdbx_seq_one_letter_code
_entity_poly.pdbx_strand_id
1 'polypeptide(L)'
;MKYFPKKLTMTWIRNSYKEGSLTPEELAGEIVRRAEKYRDYNIWIVAPDLKRMMDYIEKLPKDMESLPLWGIPFAVKDNIDVAGSPTTAACPDYAYDPEEDAAVVKKLIGAGAFPVGKTNLDQFATGLVGTRSPYGEVKNALDPELISGGSSSGSAVSVALGMAAFSLGTDTAGSGRVPAALNCLVGYKPSLGAWSTKGVVPACASLDCVTVFANSLEDAEKVNLAARGVDEECCWSREYKEPLPKLPKKICLAKDGVTFYGPYADIYKAKWEQAKKRIEDMGITVEYIDYTMFSKAASILYDGPWVAERWKDLGDFVESHPGKVFPVTETILRSGDKPEHTARKVFEAMHQLQEYRMRARHILKDAVLIMPTAGGTFKRDDVRKDPISTNSQMGLYTNHCNLLDMCAIAVPENTADTGIPFGITIFSLSDQEGEILGTAEQFLKTQSIPFAVCGLHKKGFPLESQLTELGASYRESVNTAPHYRLYRLDTVPEKPGMVYDDKKGAAIAVDIYELPVVSVGAFLGQIKKPLCIGDVELSDGRIVKGFLCEEYGLANAKEITDIGKYEV
;
A
#
# COMPACT_ATOMS: atom_id res chain seq x y z
N MET A 1 8.42 23.08 17.54
CA MET A 1 7.82 21.73 17.43
C MET A 1 8.15 21.23 16.03
N LYS A 2 8.90 20.14 15.87
CA LYS A 2 9.20 19.57 14.55
C LYS A 2 7.90 19.03 13.93
N TYR A 3 7.72 19.21 12.62
CA TYR A 3 6.56 18.70 11.90
C TYR A 3 6.81 17.23 11.56
N PHE A 4 5.83 16.38 11.89
CA PHE A 4 5.80 14.99 11.43
C PHE A 4 4.48 14.73 10.72
N PRO A 5 4.49 14.35 9.43
CA PRO A 5 3.26 14.05 8.71
C PRO A 5 2.59 12.80 9.28
N LYS A 6 1.26 12.72 9.14
CA LYS A 6 0.48 11.56 9.62
C LYS A 6 0.93 10.26 8.92
N LYS A 7 1.23 10.34 7.62
CA LYS A 7 1.76 9.25 6.82
C LYS A 7 3.25 9.49 6.59
N LEU A 8 4.04 8.42 6.64
CA LEU A 8 5.47 8.47 6.34
C LEU A 8 5.67 7.90 4.93
N THR A 9 6.27 8.69 4.04
CA THR A 9 6.74 8.24 2.73
C THR A 9 8.27 8.28 2.69
N MET A 10 8.90 7.41 1.92
CA MET A 10 10.37 7.39 1.83
C MET A 10 10.90 8.72 1.28
N THR A 11 10.20 9.32 0.32
CA THR A 11 10.56 10.62 -0.26
C THR A 11 10.58 11.73 0.80
N TRP A 12 9.56 11.83 1.65
CA TRP A 12 9.54 12.82 2.73
C TRP A 12 10.69 12.60 3.73
N ILE A 13 10.90 11.34 4.14
CA ILE A 13 11.97 10.99 5.10
C ILE A 13 13.34 11.37 4.54
N ARG A 14 13.65 10.95 3.30
CA ARG A 14 14.95 11.23 2.67
C ARG A 14 15.19 12.72 2.49
N ASN A 15 14.19 13.48 2.05
CA ASN A 15 14.31 14.93 1.90
C ASN A 15 14.56 15.60 3.26
N SER A 16 13.82 15.19 4.30
CA SER A 16 13.98 15.74 5.65
C SER A 16 15.36 15.47 6.25
N TYR A 17 15.92 14.28 6.00
CA TYR A 17 17.29 13.95 6.40
C TYR A 17 18.33 14.77 5.61
N LYS A 18 18.16 14.91 4.28
CA LYS A 18 19.08 15.68 3.41
C LYS A 18 19.13 17.16 3.81
N GLU A 19 17.99 17.73 4.18
CA GLU A 19 17.87 19.12 4.63
C GLU A 19 18.34 19.33 6.08
N GLY A 20 18.61 18.25 6.83
CA GLY A 20 18.97 18.30 8.24
C GLY A 20 17.81 18.71 9.16
N SER A 21 16.57 18.74 8.64
CA SER A 21 15.38 19.10 9.42
C SER A 21 14.92 17.96 10.33
N LEU A 22 15.31 16.72 10.01
CA LEU A 22 15.06 15.50 10.77
C LEU A 22 16.31 14.60 10.79
N THR A 23 16.48 13.84 11.87
CA THR A 23 17.47 12.77 11.98
C THR A 23 16.79 11.40 12.15
N PRO A 24 17.43 10.27 11.80
CA PRO A 24 16.86 8.94 12.04
C PRO A 24 16.48 8.69 13.51
N GLU A 25 17.26 9.22 14.44
CA GLU A 25 17.05 9.11 15.89
C GLU A 25 15.76 9.83 16.32
N GLU A 26 15.52 11.02 15.80
CA GLU A 26 14.29 11.78 16.07
C GLU A 26 13.07 11.10 15.44
N LEU A 27 13.21 10.50 14.25
CA LEU A 27 12.15 9.73 13.64
C LEU A 27 11.82 8.48 14.47
N ALA A 28 12.83 7.77 14.96
CA ALA A 28 12.67 6.63 15.86
C ALA A 28 11.94 7.03 17.15
N GLY A 29 12.29 8.17 17.74
CA GLY A 29 11.58 8.74 18.90
C GLY A 29 10.10 9.04 18.62
N GLU A 30 9.77 9.62 17.46
CA GLU A 30 8.39 9.85 17.05
C GLU A 30 7.62 8.54 16.83
N ILE A 31 8.26 7.51 16.28
CA ILE A 31 7.66 6.19 16.07
C ILE A 31 7.26 5.55 17.41
N VAL A 32 8.14 5.59 18.41
CA VAL A 32 7.82 5.11 19.77
C VAL A 32 6.64 5.90 20.36
N ARG A 33 6.65 7.24 20.20
CA ARG A 33 5.55 8.08 20.68
C ARG A 33 4.21 7.74 20.02
N ARG A 34 4.20 7.47 18.71
CA ARG A 34 2.99 7.04 17.98
C ARG A 34 2.54 5.65 18.42
N ALA A 35 3.45 4.71 18.57
CA ALA A 35 3.13 3.36 19.05
C ALA A 35 2.48 3.41 20.43
N GLU A 36 2.98 4.26 21.33
CA GLU A 36 2.40 4.48 22.65
C GLU A 36 0.99 5.09 22.58
N LYS A 37 0.83 6.14 21.76
CA LYS A 37 -0.48 6.79 21.55
C LYS A 37 -1.57 5.82 21.10
N TYR A 38 -1.20 4.83 20.29
CA TYR A 38 -2.12 3.86 19.69
C TYR A 38 -1.97 2.46 20.31
N ARG A 39 -1.47 2.35 21.54
CA ARG A 39 -1.30 1.06 22.24
C ARG A 39 -2.57 0.21 22.23
N ASP A 40 -3.73 0.83 22.44
CA ASP A 40 -5.04 0.16 22.48
C ASP A 40 -5.54 -0.32 21.10
N TYR A 41 -4.76 -0.15 20.03
CA TYR A 41 -5.05 -0.69 18.69
C TYR A 41 -4.50 -2.11 18.49
N ASN A 42 -3.75 -2.65 19.46
CA ASN A 42 -3.15 -4.00 19.41
C ASN A 42 -2.28 -4.25 18.17
N ILE A 43 -1.62 -3.20 17.67
CA ILE A 43 -0.82 -3.24 16.42
C ILE A 43 0.42 -4.11 16.57
N TRP A 44 0.99 -4.16 17.78
CA TRP A 44 2.32 -4.72 18.05
C TRP A 44 2.25 -5.92 18.99
N ILE A 45 2.98 -6.98 18.64
CA ILE A 45 3.33 -8.06 19.58
C ILE A 45 4.63 -7.68 20.29
N VAL A 46 5.62 -7.21 19.53
CA VAL A 46 6.82 -6.55 20.06
C VAL A 46 6.79 -5.10 19.61
N ALA A 47 6.50 -4.20 20.56
CA ALA A 47 6.35 -2.77 20.30
C ALA A 47 7.69 -2.12 19.89
N PRO A 48 7.65 -0.97 19.20
CA PRO A 48 8.85 -0.23 18.88
C PRO A 48 9.65 0.18 20.10
N ASP A 49 10.94 -0.15 20.06
CA ASP A 49 11.89 0.16 21.12
C ASP A 49 13.02 1.04 20.58
N LEU A 50 13.23 2.17 21.23
CA LEU A 50 14.21 3.16 20.77
C LEU A 50 15.62 2.58 20.78
N LYS A 51 16.00 1.86 21.84
CA LYS A 51 17.36 1.33 21.99
C LYS A 51 17.68 0.34 20.86
N ARG A 52 16.74 -0.56 20.55
CA ARG A 52 16.90 -1.51 19.44
C ARG A 52 16.99 -0.82 18.09
N MET A 53 16.18 0.20 17.84
CA MET A 53 16.29 0.98 16.59
C MET A 53 17.64 1.70 16.49
N MET A 54 18.17 2.22 17.61
CA MET A 54 19.50 2.84 17.65
C MET A 54 20.61 1.86 17.24
N ASP A 55 20.54 0.59 17.63
CA ASP A 55 21.54 -0.43 17.25
C ASP A 55 21.66 -0.63 15.72
N TYR A 56 20.62 -0.30 14.95
CA TYR A 56 20.64 -0.29 13.49
C TYR A 56 21.07 1.08 12.95
N ILE A 57 20.52 2.16 13.50
CA ILE A 57 20.80 3.53 13.07
C ILE A 57 22.30 3.86 13.19
N GLU A 58 22.94 3.48 14.31
CA GLU A 58 24.37 3.71 14.55
C GLU A 58 25.30 2.98 13.56
N LYS A 59 24.79 1.91 12.92
CA LYS A 59 25.54 1.13 11.90
C LYS A 59 25.33 1.66 10.48
N LEU A 60 24.48 2.65 10.28
CA LEU A 60 24.26 3.23 8.96
C LEU A 60 25.55 3.89 8.43
N PRO A 61 25.87 3.74 7.14
CA PRO A 61 26.95 4.48 6.52
C PRO A 61 26.74 5.98 6.65
N LYS A 62 27.81 6.78 6.73
CA LYS A 62 27.71 8.24 6.76
C LYS A 62 27.12 8.84 5.49
N ASP A 63 27.38 8.21 4.35
CA ASP A 63 26.83 8.63 3.06
C ASP A 63 25.43 8.04 2.87
N MET A 64 24.41 8.91 2.90
CA MET A 64 23.00 8.53 2.75
C MET A 64 22.64 8.03 1.34
N GLU A 65 23.44 8.35 0.32
CA GLU A 65 23.19 7.92 -1.06
C GLU A 65 23.82 6.55 -1.35
N SER A 66 24.63 6.02 -0.42
CA SER A 66 25.27 4.71 -0.58
C SER A 66 24.31 3.52 -0.56
N LEU A 67 23.11 3.68 0.01
CA LEU A 67 22.12 2.63 0.19
C LEU A 67 20.70 3.09 -0.21
N PRO A 68 19.93 2.27 -0.94
CA PRO A 68 18.65 2.69 -1.52
C PRO A 68 17.57 2.96 -0.46
N LEU A 69 17.61 2.26 0.69
CA LEU A 69 16.66 2.40 1.79
C LEU A 69 17.32 2.98 3.05
N TRP A 70 18.42 3.73 2.91
CA TRP A 70 19.14 4.35 4.02
C TRP A 70 18.21 5.07 5.01
N GLY A 71 18.26 4.65 6.28
CA GLY A 71 17.52 5.29 7.37
C GLY A 71 16.01 5.18 7.28
N ILE A 72 15.47 4.24 6.48
CA ILE A 72 14.03 4.04 6.35
C ILE A 72 13.51 3.04 7.40
N PRO A 73 12.57 3.43 8.28
CA PRO A 73 11.99 2.54 9.28
C PRO A 73 10.93 1.61 8.69
N PHE A 74 10.94 0.33 9.06
CA PHE A 74 9.93 -0.63 8.63
C PHE A 74 9.42 -1.56 9.73
N ALA A 75 8.15 -1.96 9.64
CA ALA A 75 7.55 -2.93 10.57
C ALA A 75 7.58 -4.35 9.99
N VAL A 76 7.67 -5.37 10.84
CA VAL A 76 7.79 -6.77 10.40
C VAL A 76 6.67 -7.61 11.00
N LYS A 77 5.88 -8.31 10.19
CA LYS A 77 4.87 -9.25 10.67
C LYS A 77 5.49 -10.32 11.57
N ASP A 78 4.85 -10.63 12.69
CA ASP A 78 5.38 -11.57 13.67
C ASP A 78 5.30 -13.06 13.27
N ASN A 79 5.26 -13.35 11.97
CA ASN A 79 5.57 -14.67 11.40
C ASN A 79 6.84 -14.64 10.54
N ILE A 80 7.59 -13.54 10.57
CA ILE A 80 8.85 -13.34 9.84
C ILE A 80 9.94 -13.09 10.88
N ASP A 81 11.03 -13.83 10.78
CA ASP A 81 12.14 -13.78 11.72
C ASP A 81 12.92 -12.47 11.67
N VAL A 82 13.23 -11.95 12.87
CA VAL A 82 14.12 -10.82 13.10
C VAL A 82 14.99 -11.20 14.29
N ALA A 83 16.29 -11.33 14.09
CA ALA A 83 17.21 -11.72 15.14
C ALA A 83 17.10 -10.75 16.34
N GLY A 84 17.04 -11.30 17.55
CA GLY A 84 16.84 -10.52 18.78
C GLY A 84 15.40 -10.05 19.05
N SER A 85 14.42 -10.50 18.26
CA SER A 85 12.99 -10.45 18.58
C SER A 85 12.41 -11.87 18.56
N PRO A 86 11.57 -12.27 19.53
CA PRO A 86 10.85 -13.52 19.40
C PRO A 86 9.95 -13.49 18.16
N THR A 87 9.75 -14.66 17.55
CA THR A 87 8.71 -14.92 16.54
C THR A 87 7.65 -15.79 17.17
N THR A 88 6.39 -15.33 17.17
CA THR A 88 5.29 -16.03 17.85
C THR A 88 4.19 -16.51 16.90
N ALA A 89 4.11 -15.97 15.69
CA ALA A 89 2.99 -16.17 14.76
C ALA A 89 1.62 -15.89 15.43
N ALA A 90 1.58 -14.93 16.35
CA ALA A 90 0.45 -14.62 17.24
C ALA A 90 -0.02 -15.81 18.10
N CYS A 91 0.89 -16.71 18.48
CA CYS A 91 0.67 -17.77 19.45
C CYS A 91 1.77 -17.72 20.53
N PRO A 92 1.46 -17.25 21.76
CA PRO A 92 2.45 -17.14 22.83
C PRO A 92 3.19 -18.46 23.12
N ASP A 93 2.48 -19.58 23.09
CA ASP A 93 3.05 -20.92 23.35
C ASP A 93 3.89 -21.47 22.17
N TYR A 94 3.82 -20.86 20.98
CA TYR A 94 4.65 -21.22 19.82
C TYR A 94 5.96 -20.41 19.77
N ALA A 95 6.12 -19.42 20.65
CA ALA A 95 7.21 -18.45 20.57
C ALA A 95 8.60 -19.10 20.58
N TYR A 96 9.48 -18.62 19.71
CA TYR A 96 10.90 -18.95 19.70
C TYR A 96 11.74 -17.70 19.39
N ASP A 97 13.01 -17.74 19.77
CA ASP A 97 13.99 -16.69 19.44
C ASP A 97 14.80 -17.12 18.21
N PRO A 98 14.64 -16.47 17.05
CA PRO A 98 15.40 -16.81 15.85
C PRO A 98 16.87 -16.40 15.99
N GLU A 99 17.78 -17.27 15.54
CA GLU A 99 19.23 -17.02 15.53
C GLU A 99 19.64 -16.04 14.42
N GLU A 100 18.91 -16.04 13.30
CA GLU A 100 19.17 -15.19 12.14
C GLU A 100 17.92 -14.41 11.71
N ASP A 101 18.14 -13.27 11.04
CA ASP A 101 17.06 -12.58 10.33
C ASP A 101 16.54 -13.43 9.17
N ALA A 102 15.24 -13.32 8.88
CA ALA A 102 14.68 -13.84 7.64
C ALA A 102 15.42 -13.26 6.43
N ALA A 103 15.54 -14.02 5.34
CA ALA A 103 16.35 -13.61 4.19
C ALA A 103 15.90 -12.24 3.62
N VAL A 104 14.59 -11.98 3.58
CA VAL A 104 14.02 -10.69 3.19
C VAL A 104 14.39 -9.56 4.16
N VAL A 105 14.36 -9.81 5.47
CA VAL A 105 14.70 -8.82 6.50
C VAL A 105 16.19 -8.46 6.39
N LYS A 106 17.05 -9.48 6.26
CA LYS A 106 18.50 -9.31 6.05
C LYS A 106 18.81 -8.45 4.82
N LYS A 107 18.13 -8.69 3.69
CA LYS A 107 18.28 -7.86 2.47
C LYS A 107 17.87 -6.41 2.70
N LEU A 108 16.76 -6.16 3.38
CA LEU A 108 16.26 -4.81 3.65
C LEU A 108 17.17 -4.04 4.63
N ILE A 109 17.69 -4.71 5.65
CA ILE A 109 18.70 -4.15 6.55
C ILE A 109 19.98 -3.83 5.78
N GLY A 110 20.44 -4.76 4.93
CA GLY A 110 21.57 -4.53 4.03
C GLY A 110 21.36 -3.37 3.04
N ALA A 111 20.11 -3.08 2.68
CA ALA A 111 19.71 -1.93 1.88
C ALA A 111 19.59 -0.62 2.69
N GLY A 112 19.90 -0.64 4.00
CA GLY A 112 19.94 0.53 4.88
C GLY A 112 18.64 0.81 5.64
N ALA A 113 17.62 -0.04 5.52
CA ALA A 113 16.38 0.09 6.30
C ALA A 113 16.60 -0.47 7.72
N PHE A 114 15.75 -0.09 8.68
CA PHE A 114 15.82 -0.66 10.04
C PHE A 114 14.45 -1.09 10.58
N PRO A 115 14.36 -2.28 11.21
CA PRO A 115 13.11 -2.78 11.75
C PRO A 115 12.73 -2.02 13.01
N VAL A 116 11.44 -1.66 13.13
CA VAL A 116 10.93 -0.94 14.30
C VAL A 116 10.34 -1.89 15.33
N GLY A 117 9.72 -3.01 14.94
CA GLY A 117 9.05 -3.94 15.85
C GLY A 117 8.37 -5.10 15.12
N LYS A 118 7.77 -6.02 15.90
CA LYS A 118 7.02 -7.18 15.38
C LYS A 118 5.51 -6.93 15.47
N THR A 119 4.82 -6.91 14.33
CA THR A 119 3.39 -6.56 14.25
C THR A 119 2.49 -7.76 14.46
N ASN A 120 1.30 -7.50 15.02
CA ASN A 120 0.26 -8.49 15.26
C ASN A 120 -0.35 -9.01 13.95
N LEU A 121 -0.94 -10.20 14.01
CA LEU A 121 -1.52 -10.92 12.90
C LEU A 121 -2.68 -11.83 13.33
N ASP A 122 -3.54 -12.25 12.40
CA ASP A 122 -4.36 -13.45 12.64
C ASP A 122 -3.43 -14.65 12.86
N GLN A 123 -3.66 -15.43 13.92
CA GLN A 123 -2.76 -16.47 14.39
C GLN A 123 -2.40 -17.47 13.28
N PHE A 124 -1.11 -17.80 13.17
CA PHE A 124 -0.52 -18.63 12.11
C PHE A 124 -0.90 -18.16 10.69
N ALA A 125 -1.02 -16.84 10.52
CA ALA A 125 -1.48 -16.19 9.30
C ALA A 125 -2.82 -16.74 8.75
N THR A 126 -3.69 -17.26 9.62
CA THR A 126 -4.93 -17.94 9.25
C THR A 126 -6.15 -17.04 9.41
N GLY A 127 -6.28 -16.08 8.50
CA GLY A 127 -7.45 -15.20 8.43
C GLY A 127 -7.27 -14.03 7.46
N LEU A 128 -8.37 -13.35 7.20
CA LEU A 128 -8.47 -12.13 6.40
C LEU A 128 -9.14 -10.99 7.18
N VAL A 129 -9.25 -11.11 8.50
CA VAL A 129 -10.06 -10.22 9.35
C VAL A 129 -9.26 -9.44 10.41
N GLY A 130 -8.11 -9.95 10.87
CA GLY A 130 -7.28 -9.29 11.88
C GLY A 130 -7.81 -9.39 13.32
N THR A 131 -8.76 -10.29 13.56
CA THR A 131 -9.44 -10.49 14.86
C THR A 131 -9.11 -11.83 15.53
N ARG A 132 -8.30 -12.69 14.90
CA ARG A 132 -7.99 -14.04 15.39
C ARG A 132 -6.64 -14.08 16.10
N SER A 133 -6.43 -13.18 17.06
CA SER A 133 -5.18 -13.08 17.80
C SER A 133 -5.43 -13.03 19.31
N PRO A 134 -4.72 -13.86 20.12
CA PRO A 134 -4.75 -13.73 21.59
C PRO A 134 -4.08 -12.44 22.09
N TYR A 135 -3.30 -11.75 21.24
CA TYR A 135 -2.74 -10.42 21.53
C TYR A 135 -3.76 -9.29 21.35
N GLY A 136 -5.02 -9.64 21.08
CA GLY A 136 -6.11 -8.70 20.83
C GLY A 136 -6.34 -8.45 19.36
N GLU A 137 -7.57 -8.06 19.04
CA GLU A 137 -7.97 -7.74 17.68
C GLU A 137 -7.41 -6.37 17.28
N VAL A 138 -6.86 -6.29 16.07
CA VAL A 138 -6.28 -5.04 15.57
C VAL A 138 -7.39 -4.11 15.09
N LYS A 139 -7.35 -2.86 15.57
CA LYS A 139 -8.30 -1.81 15.15
C LYS A 139 -7.90 -1.23 13.81
N ASN A 140 -8.87 -0.97 12.93
CA ASN A 140 -8.64 -0.29 11.66
C ASN A 140 -8.12 1.15 11.88
N ALA A 141 -7.26 1.63 10.97
CA ALA A 141 -6.63 2.94 11.09
C ALA A 141 -7.61 4.13 10.88
N LEU A 142 -8.69 3.93 10.13
CA LEU A 142 -9.71 4.93 9.82
C LEU A 142 -10.84 4.94 10.86
N ASP A 143 -11.44 3.77 11.13
CA ASP A 143 -12.54 3.61 12.08
C ASP A 143 -12.28 2.39 12.99
N PRO A 144 -12.01 2.57 14.30
CA PRO A 144 -11.66 1.47 15.21
C PRO A 144 -12.76 0.43 15.44
N GLU A 145 -14.01 0.68 15.02
CA GLU A 145 -15.09 -0.32 15.03
C GLU A 145 -14.98 -1.32 13.87
N LEU A 146 -14.39 -0.91 12.75
CA LEU A 146 -14.15 -1.77 11.59
C LEU A 146 -13.00 -2.75 11.86
N ILE A 147 -13.05 -3.88 11.15
CA ILE A 147 -11.90 -4.77 11.08
C ILE A 147 -10.71 -4.11 10.36
N SER A 148 -9.49 -4.38 10.81
CA SER A 148 -8.28 -3.94 10.09
C SER A 148 -8.07 -4.69 8.77
N GLY A 149 -8.73 -5.85 8.62
CA GLY A 149 -8.32 -6.88 7.67
C GLY A 149 -7.13 -7.66 8.19
N GLY A 150 -6.95 -8.86 7.65
CA GLY A 150 -5.88 -9.77 8.04
C GLY A 150 -5.33 -10.57 6.86
N SER A 151 -4.40 -11.49 7.11
CA SER A 151 -3.80 -11.77 8.42
C SER A 151 -2.72 -10.76 8.80
N SER A 152 -2.20 -9.95 7.87
CA SER A 152 -1.15 -8.96 8.14
C SER A 152 -1.71 -7.65 8.73
N SER A 153 -2.51 -7.78 9.78
CA SER A 153 -3.32 -6.71 10.37
C SER A 153 -2.46 -5.58 10.95
N GLY A 154 -1.55 -5.89 11.87
CA GLY A 154 -0.68 -4.90 12.50
C GLY A 154 0.26 -4.24 11.48
N SER A 155 0.75 -4.98 10.49
CA SER A 155 1.58 -4.45 9.41
C SER A 155 0.89 -3.32 8.66
N ALA A 156 -0.34 -3.53 8.19
CA ALA A 156 -1.09 -2.49 7.50
C ALA A 156 -1.37 -1.28 8.40
N VAL A 157 -1.86 -1.50 9.62
CA VAL A 157 -2.23 -0.39 10.52
C VAL A 157 -1.01 0.42 10.96
N SER A 158 0.15 -0.21 11.14
CA SER A 158 1.41 0.49 11.48
C SER A 158 1.82 1.51 10.41
N VAL A 159 1.65 1.19 9.12
CA VAL A 159 1.98 2.08 8.00
C VAL A 159 0.94 3.19 7.86
N ALA A 160 -0.34 2.84 7.96
CA ALA A 160 -1.44 3.80 7.81
C ALA A 160 -1.45 4.89 8.89
N LEU A 161 -0.98 4.57 10.10
CA LEU A 161 -0.84 5.51 11.22
C LEU A 161 0.58 6.12 11.34
N GLY A 162 1.44 5.87 10.35
CA GLY A 162 2.77 6.45 10.26
C GLY A 162 3.72 6.04 11.39
N MET A 163 3.64 4.80 11.87
CA MET A 163 4.63 4.19 12.77
C MET A 163 5.74 3.46 12.02
N ALA A 164 5.62 3.35 10.71
CA ALA A 164 6.63 2.84 9.80
C ALA A 164 6.42 3.47 8.41
N ALA A 165 7.48 3.56 7.60
CA ALA A 165 7.37 4.02 6.22
C ALA A 165 6.76 2.94 5.31
N PHE A 166 7.15 1.69 5.57
CA PHE A 166 6.57 0.50 4.96
C PHE A 166 6.53 -0.65 5.99
N SER A 167 5.85 -1.74 5.66
CA SER A 167 5.88 -2.94 6.49
C SER A 167 5.85 -4.21 5.67
N LEU A 168 6.43 -5.27 6.24
CA LEU A 168 6.33 -6.61 5.71
C LEU A 168 5.05 -7.28 6.21
N GLY A 169 4.39 -7.98 5.30
CA GLY A 169 3.32 -8.93 5.58
C GLY A 169 3.60 -10.27 4.90
N THR A 170 2.63 -11.17 4.98
CA THR A 170 2.60 -12.36 4.15
C THR A 170 1.25 -12.50 3.46
N ASP A 171 1.21 -13.20 2.33
CA ASP A 171 0.01 -13.42 1.53
C ASP A 171 0.00 -14.78 0.88
N THR A 172 -0.87 -15.66 1.39
CA THR A 172 -1.28 -16.91 0.74
C THR A 172 -2.53 -16.73 -0.12
N ALA A 173 -3.49 -15.97 0.41
CA ALA A 173 -4.87 -15.92 -0.09
C ALA A 173 -5.54 -14.55 0.05
N GLY A 174 -4.78 -13.50 0.34
CA GLY A 174 -5.27 -12.12 0.45
C GLY A 174 -4.65 -11.30 1.57
N SER A 175 -3.77 -11.91 2.38
CA SER A 175 -3.25 -11.30 3.61
C SER A 175 -2.32 -10.10 3.41
N GLY A 176 -1.86 -9.84 2.18
CA GLY A 176 -1.13 -8.64 1.76
C GLY A 176 -2.00 -7.63 1.00
N ARG A 177 -3.27 -7.98 0.70
CA ARG A 177 -4.17 -7.22 -0.17
C ARG A 177 -5.39 -6.69 0.57
N VAL A 178 -6.10 -7.55 1.30
CA VAL A 178 -7.28 -7.15 2.09
C VAL A 178 -6.94 -6.06 3.11
N PRO A 179 -5.88 -6.20 3.94
CA PRO A 179 -5.51 -5.13 4.87
C PRO A 179 -5.09 -3.84 4.17
N ALA A 180 -4.52 -3.91 2.97
CA ALA A 180 -4.13 -2.72 2.19
C ALA A 180 -5.36 -1.91 1.80
N ALA A 181 -6.37 -2.57 1.22
CA ALA A 181 -7.61 -1.92 0.82
C ALA A 181 -8.36 -1.33 2.02
N LEU A 182 -8.41 -2.03 3.15
CA LEU A 182 -9.13 -1.56 4.35
C LEU A 182 -8.42 -0.42 5.10
N ASN A 183 -7.13 -0.18 4.85
CA ASN A 183 -6.37 0.90 5.49
C ASN A 183 -5.87 1.95 4.47
N CYS A 184 -6.41 1.94 3.25
CA CYS A 184 -6.08 2.87 2.17
C CYS A 184 -4.57 2.92 1.85
N LEU A 185 -3.97 1.74 1.71
CA LEU A 185 -2.54 1.54 1.40
C LEU A 185 -2.36 0.85 0.05
N VAL A 186 -1.13 0.93 -0.47
CA VAL A 186 -0.65 0.02 -1.51
C VAL A 186 -0.22 -1.29 -0.86
N GLY A 187 -0.69 -2.41 -1.40
CA GLY A 187 -0.27 -3.76 -1.00
C GLY A 187 0.31 -4.50 -2.19
N TYR A 188 1.63 -4.69 -2.23
CA TYR A 188 2.30 -5.39 -3.33
C TYR A 188 2.56 -6.85 -2.97
N LYS A 189 2.00 -7.75 -3.79
CA LYS A 189 2.20 -9.19 -3.69
C LYS A 189 3.05 -9.66 -4.88
N PRO A 190 4.36 -9.90 -4.69
CA PRO A 190 5.23 -10.35 -5.76
C PRO A 190 4.81 -11.73 -6.26
N SER A 191 5.36 -12.14 -7.40
CA SER A 191 5.29 -13.50 -7.91
C SER A 191 5.81 -14.51 -6.90
N LEU A 192 5.23 -15.70 -6.89
CA LEU A 192 5.65 -16.80 -6.01
C LEU A 192 7.14 -17.08 -6.22
N GLY A 193 7.92 -17.04 -5.15
CA GLY A 193 9.37 -17.27 -5.18
C GLY A 193 10.23 -16.08 -5.60
N ALA A 194 9.66 -14.94 -5.99
CA ALA A 194 10.47 -13.76 -6.34
C ALA A 194 11.17 -13.16 -5.11
N TRP A 195 10.55 -13.30 -3.92
CA TRP A 195 11.13 -12.98 -2.63
C TRP A 195 11.27 -14.28 -1.83
N SER A 196 12.36 -14.43 -1.10
CA SER A 196 12.59 -15.60 -0.26
C SER A 196 11.61 -15.69 0.90
N THR A 197 11.18 -16.90 1.23
CA THR A 197 10.40 -17.25 2.41
C THR A 197 11.25 -17.90 3.50
N LYS A 198 12.58 -17.95 3.36
CA LYS A 198 13.49 -18.41 4.43
C LYS A 198 13.36 -17.52 5.67
N GLY A 199 13.13 -18.14 6.83
CA GLY A 199 12.87 -17.46 8.10
C GLY A 199 11.44 -16.93 8.23
N VAL A 200 10.48 -17.54 7.52
CA VAL A 200 9.05 -17.24 7.65
C VAL A 200 8.36 -18.50 8.18
N VAL A 201 7.57 -18.36 9.25
CA VAL A 201 6.70 -19.44 9.74
C VAL A 201 5.63 -19.71 8.66
N PRO A 202 5.60 -20.91 8.06
CA PRO A 202 4.75 -21.19 6.92
C PRO A 202 3.28 -21.26 7.33
N ALA A 203 2.42 -20.71 6.46
CA ALA A 203 0.98 -20.86 6.55
C ALA A 203 0.45 -21.80 5.47
N CYS A 204 1.12 -21.86 4.32
CA CYS A 204 0.90 -22.78 3.22
C CYS A 204 2.15 -22.69 2.33
N ALA A 205 3.23 -23.40 2.70
CA ALA A 205 4.58 -23.14 2.20
C ALA A 205 4.69 -23.01 0.67
N SER A 206 3.99 -23.85 -0.08
CA SER A 206 3.98 -23.86 -1.55
C SER A 206 3.30 -22.65 -2.20
N LEU A 207 2.50 -21.90 -1.43
CA LEU A 207 1.71 -20.75 -1.86
C LEU A 207 2.07 -19.46 -1.15
N ASP A 208 3.03 -19.45 -0.21
CA ASP A 208 3.30 -18.26 0.58
C ASP A 208 4.16 -17.24 -0.15
N CYS A 209 3.77 -15.96 -0.03
CA CYS A 209 4.59 -14.82 -0.41
C CYS A 209 4.82 -13.92 0.81
N VAL A 210 6.03 -13.40 0.95
CA VAL A 210 6.24 -12.15 1.69
C VAL A 210 5.72 -10.98 0.84
N THR A 211 5.08 -10.00 1.46
CA THR A 211 4.48 -8.84 0.80
C THR A 211 4.90 -7.53 1.46
N VAL A 212 4.67 -6.40 0.79
CA VAL A 212 4.88 -5.07 1.37
C VAL A 212 3.60 -4.24 1.38
N PHE A 213 3.39 -3.52 2.48
CA PHE A 213 2.45 -2.40 2.55
C PHE A 213 3.22 -1.08 2.53
N ALA A 214 2.74 -0.11 1.75
CA ALA A 214 3.32 1.22 1.67
C ALA A 214 2.25 2.31 1.45
N ASN A 215 2.61 3.56 1.72
CA ASN A 215 1.73 4.71 1.49
C ASN A 215 1.67 5.15 0.00
N SER A 216 2.61 4.70 -0.82
CA SER A 216 2.69 5.02 -2.25
C SER A 216 3.14 3.81 -3.07
N LEU A 217 2.84 3.85 -4.37
CA LEU A 217 3.32 2.85 -5.32
C LEU A 217 4.86 2.87 -5.42
N GLU A 218 5.44 4.06 -5.48
CA GLU A 218 6.89 4.28 -5.54
C GLU A 218 7.63 3.62 -4.36
N ASP A 219 7.10 3.76 -3.14
CA ASP A 219 7.71 3.15 -1.96
C ASP A 219 7.64 1.62 -2.03
N ALA A 220 6.51 1.06 -2.48
CA ALA A 220 6.37 -0.40 -2.66
C ALA A 220 7.36 -0.95 -3.70
N GLU A 221 7.57 -0.23 -4.82
CA GLU A 221 8.54 -0.61 -5.85
C GLU A 221 9.98 -0.59 -5.32
N LYS A 222 10.36 0.44 -4.55
CA LYS A 222 11.70 0.49 -3.91
C LYS A 222 11.94 -0.69 -2.97
N VAL A 223 10.93 -1.09 -2.19
CA VAL A 223 11.04 -2.31 -1.36
C VAL A 223 11.15 -3.55 -2.22
N ASN A 224 10.38 -3.67 -3.30
CA ASN A 224 10.47 -4.80 -4.21
C ASN A 224 11.88 -4.98 -4.78
N LEU A 225 12.50 -3.90 -5.27
CA LEU A 225 13.86 -3.94 -5.78
C LEU A 225 14.87 -4.38 -4.72
N ALA A 226 14.72 -3.93 -3.47
CA ALA A 226 15.61 -4.30 -2.38
C ALA A 226 15.39 -5.75 -1.86
N ALA A 227 14.16 -6.25 -1.86
CA ALA A 227 13.80 -7.54 -1.29
C ALA A 227 13.97 -8.72 -2.26
N ARG A 228 13.83 -8.47 -3.57
CA ARG A 228 13.79 -9.53 -4.59
C ARG A 228 15.16 -10.18 -4.85
N GLY A 229 15.14 -11.26 -5.63
CA GLY A 229 16.33 -11.97 -6.09
C GLY A 229 16.47 -13.35 -5.48
N VAL A 230 17.12 -14.25 -6.23
CA VAL A 230 17.24 -15.68 -5.91
C VAL A 230 17.93 -15.88 -4.57
N ASP A 231 17.36 -16.79 -3.77
CA ASP A 231 17.95 -17.32 -2.55
C ASP A 231 18.14 -18.84 -2.72
N GLU A 232 19.39 -19.26 -2.86
CA GLU A 232 19.74 -20.67 -3.08
C GLU A 232 19.40 -21.57 -1.89
N GLU A 233 19.19 -20.99 -0.70
CA GLU A 233 18.83 -21.72 0.51
C GLU A 233 17.30 -21.83 0.70
N CYS A 234 16.52 -21.26 -0.22
CA CYS A 234 15.06 -21.32 -0.22
C CYS A 234 14.56 -22.14 -1.42
N CYS A 235 14.01 -23.33 -1.15
CA CYS A 235 13.52 -24.23 -2.19
C CYS A 235 12.33 -23.68 -3.01
N TRP A 236 11.65 -22.65 -2.50
CA TRP A 236 10.57 -21.96 -3.18
C TRP A 236 11.04 -20.77 -4.01
N SER A 237 12.30 -20.35 -3.88
CA SER A 237 12.86 -19.21 -4.59
C SER A 237 12.89 -19.47 -6.10
N ARG A 238 12.59 -18.44 -6.88
CA ARG A 238 12.61 -18.46 -8.34
C ARG A 238 13.28 -17.22 -8.89
N GLU A 239 13.91 -17.36 -10.04
CA GLU A 239 14.49 -16.23 -10.75
C GLU A 239 13.43 -15.51 -11.58
N TYR A 240 13.33 -14.19 -11.39
CA TYR A 240 12.49 -13.31 -12.19
C TYR A 240 13.30 -12.11 -12.63
N LYS A 241 13.05 -11.64 -13.86
CA LYS A 241 13.57 -10.36 -14.32
C LYS A 241 13.04 -9.23 -13.45
N GLU A 242 13.79 -8.13 -13.40
CA GLU A 242 13.30 -6.90 -12.80
C GLU A 242 12.06 -6.40 -13.54
N PRO A 243 10.94 -6.16 -12.83
CA PRO A 243 9.72 -5.69 -13.45
C PRO A 243 9.85 -4.19 -13.67
N LEU A 244 9.82 -3.79 -14.94
CA LEU A 244 9.68 -2.38 -15.30
C LEU A 244 8.19 -2.10 -15.54
N PRO A 245 7.64 -0.98 -15.02
CA PRO A 245 6.27 -0.59 -15.28
C PRO A 245 5.96 -0.59 -16.78
N LYS A 246 4.89 -1.29 -17.16
CA LYS A 246 4.46 -1.46 -18.54
C LYS A 246 2.94 -1.48 -18.59
N LEU A 247 2.34 -0.80 -19.56
CA LEU A 247 0.88 -0.88 -19.75
C LEU A 247 0.51 -2.21 -20.42
N PRO A 248 -0.56 -2.88 -19.97
CA PRO A 248 -1.07 -4.08 -20.63
C PRO A 248 -1.74 -3.70 -21.96
N LYS A 249 -1.88 -4.69 -22.85
CA LYS A 249 -2.66 -4.52 -24.08
C LYS A 249 -4.15 -4.42 -23.81
N LYS A 250 -4.62 -5.05 -22.74
CA LYS A 250 -6.02 -5.04 -22.32
C LYS A 250 -6.19 -5.22 -20.81
N ILE A 251 -7.33 -4.74 -20.33
CA ILE A 251 -7.81 -4.91 -18.96
C ILE A 251 -9.02 -5.83 -19.00
N CYS A 252 -8.95 -6.94 -18.26
CA CYS A 252 -10.06 -7.86 -18.05
C CYS A 252 -10.88 -7.44 -16.83
N LEU A 253 -12.18 -7.25 -17.01
CA LEU A 253 -13.16 -7.07 -15.93
C LEU A 253 -14.13 -8.26 -15.89
N ALA A 254 -14.68 -8.56 -14.72
CA ALA A 254 -15.74 -9.57 -14.63
C ALA A 254 -17.01 -9.09 -15.34
N LYS A 255 -17.52 -9.87 -16.30
CA LYS A 255 -18.75 -9.59 -17.06
C LYS A 255 -19.98 -9.55 -16.15
N ASP A 256 -20.11 -10.60 -15.36
CA ASP A 256 -21.14 -10.81 -14.34
C ASP A 256 -20.42 -11.38 -13.09
N GLY A 257 -20.94 -11.16 -11.89
CA GLY A 257 -20.49 -11.92 -10.70
C GLY A 257 -19.62 -11.19 -9.67
N VAL A 258 -19.59 -9.84 -9.67
CA VAL A 258 -19.15 -9.13 -8.45
C VAL A 258 -20.30 -9.17 -7.44
N THR A 259 -20.05 -9.84 -6.32
CA THR A 259 -20.91 -10.03 -5.16
C THR A 259 -20.48 -9.06 -4.09
N PHE A 260 -21.44 -8.28 -3.60
CA PHE A 260 -21.23 -7.35 -2.50
C PHE A 260 -21.89 -7.88 -1.23
N TYR A 261 -21.28 -7.65 -0.09
CA TYR A 261 -21.67 -8.28 1.17
C TYR A 261 -21.45 -7.37 2.39
N GLY A 262 -21.97 -7.82 3.53
CA GLY A 262 -21.85 -7.10 4.80
C GLY A 262 -22.69 -5.82 4.86
N PRO A 263 -22.61 -5.08 5.98
CA PRO A 263 -23.43 -3.89 6.22
C PRO A 263 -23.13 -2.73 5.27
N TYR A 264 -22.02 -2.78 4.52
CA TYR A 264 -21.58 -1.71 3.63
C TYR A 264 -21.64 -2.10 2.14
N ALA A 265 -22.38 -3.16 1.79
CA ALA A 265 -22.43 -3.71 0.42
C ALA A 265 -22.77 -2.65 -0.65
N ASP A 266 -23.77 -1.80 -0.40
CA ASP A 266 -24.20 -0.77 -1.36
C ASP A 266 -23.12 0.30 -1.60
N ILE A 267 -22.37 0.67 -0.55
CA ILE A 267 -21.25 1.62 -0.65
C ILE A 267 -20.13 1.00 -1.49
N TYR A 268 -19.77 -0.26 -1.23
CA TYR A 268 -18.76 -0.97 -2.01
C TYR A 268 -19.16 -1.13 -3.48
N LYS A 269 -20.45 -1.40 -3.74
CA LYS A 269 -20.99 -1.44 -5.10
C LYS A 269 -20.83 -0.09 -5.80
N ALA A 270 -21.25 1.00 -5.16
CA ALA A 270 -21.12 2.33 -5.72
C ALA A 270 -19.66 2.70 -6.03
N LYS A 271 -18.73 2.41 -5.12
CA LYS A 271 -17.29 2.66 -5.31
C LYS A 271 -16.69 1.78 -6.41
N TRP A 272 -17.13 0.53 -6.54
CA TRP A 272 -16.71 -0.33 -7.66
C TRP A 272 -17.19 0.22 -9.01
N GLU A 273 -18.42 0.69 -9.12
CA GLU A 273 -18.92 1.30 -10.37
C GLU A 273 -18.12 2.56 -10.74
N GLN A 274 -17.73 3.38 -9.75
CA GLN A 274 -16.84 4.53 -9.97
C GLN A 274 -15.44 4.10 -10.42
N ALA A 275 -14.87 3.07 -9.79
CA ALA A 275 -13.58 2.51 -10.18
C ALA A 275 -13.60 1.97 -11.61
N LYS A 276 -14.66 1.26 -12.01
CA LYS A 276 -14.84 0.76 -13.39
C LYS A 276 -14.83 1.89 -14.42
N LYS A 277 -15.57 2.97 -14.16
CA LYS A 277 -15.56 4.14 -15.05
C LYS A 277 -14.14 4.71 -15.19
N ARG A 278 -13.41 4.84 -14.10
CA ARG A 278 -12.00 5.30 -14.12
C ARG A 278 -11.09 4.36 -14.88
N ILE A 279 -11.30 3.04 -14.76
CA ILE A 279 -10.57 2.02 -15.51
C ILE A 279 -10.84 2.17 -17.02
N GLU A 280 -12.08 2.42 -17.41
CA GLU A 280 -12.46 2.67 -18.80
C GLU A 280 -11.82 3.98 -19.33
N ASP A 281 -11.69 5.00 -18.48
CA ASP A 281 -11.05 6.29 -18.80
C ASP A 281 -9.51 6.20 -18.91
N MET A 282 -8.87 5.07 -18.56
CA MET A 282 -7.41 4.89 -18.68
C MET A 282 -6.92 4.82 -20.14
N GLY A 283 -7.83 4.64 -21.11
CA GLY A 283 -7.50 4.53 -22.53
C GLY A 283 -6.91 3.18 -22.95
N ILE A 284 -7.03 2.15 -22.10
CA ILE A 284 -6.62 0.76 -22.39
C ILE A 284 -7.87 -0.05 -22.74
N THR A 285 -7.78 -0.95 -23.72
CA THR A 285 -8.92 -1.78 -24.14
C THR A 285 -9.45 -2.62 -22.97
N VAL A 286 -10.73 -2.46 -22.65
CA VAL A 286 -11.42 -3.23 -21.60
C VAL A 286 -12.18 -4.40 -22.23
N GLU A 287 -11.96 -5.61 -21.72
CA GLU A 287 -12.68 -6.83 -22.08
C GLU A 287 -13.41 -7.41 -20.88
N TYR A 288 -14.69 -7.73 -21.04
CA TYR A 288 -15.48 -8.38 -20.00
C TYR A 288 -15.38 -9.91 -20.13
N ILE A 289 -14.88 -10.58 -19.09
CA ILE A 289 -14.61 -12.02 -19.05
C ILE A 289 -15.51 -12.75 -18.05
N ASP A 290 -15.70 -14.06 -18.25
CA ASP A 290 -16.31 -14.93 -17.24
C ASP A 290 -15.31 -15.22 -16.11
N TYR A 291 -15.62 -14.73 -14.90
CA TYR A 291 -14.79 -14.89 -13.70
C TYR A 291 -14.95 -16.26 -13.02
N THR A 292 -15.93 -17.07 -13.43
CA THR A 292 -16.29 -18.34 -12.76
C THR A 292 -15.12 -19.32 -12.62
N MET A 293 -14.17 -19.32 -13.56
CA MET A 293 -12.99 -20.18 -13.46
C MET A 293 -12.08 -19.77 -12.29
N PHE A 294 -11.87 -18.46 -12.08
CA PHE A 294 -11.05 -17.95 -10.99
C PHE A 294 -11.70 -18.24 -9.63
N SER A 295 -13.03 -18.09 -9.52
CA SER A 295 -13.74 -18.43 -8.28
C SER A 295 -13.73 -19.94 -7.98
N LYS A 296 -13.82 -20.80 -9.00
CA LYS A 296 -13.64 -22.26 -8.84
C LYS A 296 -12.21 -22.64 -8.46
N ALA A 297 -11.20 -21.94 -8.99
CA ALA A 297 -9.82 -22.12 -8.54
C ALA A 297 -9.68 -21.73 -7.06
N ALA A 298 -10.25 -20.59 -6.65
CA ALA A 298 -10.25 -20.13 -5.27
C ALA A 298 -10.89 -21.13 -4.29
N SER A 299 -11.97 -21.82 -4.68
CA SER A 299 -12.65 -22.77 -3.78
C SER A 299 -11.79 -24.00 -3.45
N ILE A 300 -10.86 -24.39 -4.34
CA ILE A 300 -9.91 -25.50 -4.10
C ILE A 300 -9.04 -25.25 -2.86
N LEU A 301 -8.78 -24.00 -2.49
CA LEU A 301 -7.97 -23.67 -1.32
C LEU A 301 -8.57 -24.19 0.00
N TYR A 302 -9.90 -24.04 0.17
CA TYR A 302 -10.60 -24.33 1.42
C TYR A 302 -11.47 -25.59 1.34
N ASP A 303 -12.07 -25.89 0.18
CA ASP A 303 -12.86 -27.10 -0.04
C ASP A 303 -11.98 -28.29 -0.46
N GLY A 304 -10.74 -28.01 -0.86
CA GLY A 304 -9.76 -29.00 -1.30
C GLY A 304 -8.67 -29.27 -0.27
N PRO A 305 -7.66 -30.07 -0.64
CA PRO A 305 -6.70 -30.62 0.30
C PRO A 305 -5.57 -29.63 0.68
N TRP A 306 -5.59 -28.36 0.27
CA TRP A 306 -4.50 -27.41 0.56
C TRP A 306 -4.41 -27.03 2.03
N VAL A 307 -5.50 -27.12 2.80
CA VAL A 307 -5.46 -26.95 4.25
C VAL A 307 -4.55 -27.98 4.93
N ALA A 308 -4.32 -29.14 4.30
CA ALA A 308 -3.39 -30.15 4.80
C ALA A 308 -1.93 -29.66 4.81
N GLU A 309 -1.54 -28.70 3.98
CA GLU A 309 -0.19 -28.12 4.05
C GLU A 309 0.00 -27.35 5.36
N ARG A 310 -1.03 -26.63 5.83
CA ARG A 310 -0.99 -25.97 7.15
C ARG A 310 -0.87 -26.99 8.27
N TRP A 311 -1.64 -28.08 8.16
CA TRP A 311 -1.62 -29.16 9.14
C TRP A 311 -0.26 -29.86 9.18
N LYS A 312 0.38 -30.06 8.03
CA LYS A 312 1.73 -30.64 7.97
C LYS A 312 2.77 -29.80 8.73
N ASP A 313 2.62 -28.49 8.79
CA ASP A 313 3.58 -27.60 9.47
C ASP A 313 3.22 -27.32 10.93
N LEU A 314 1.95 -27.42 11.33
CA LEU A 314 1.46 -27.01 12.66
C LEU A 314 0.73 -28.11 13.45
N GLY A 315 0.42 -29.25 12.84
CA GLY A 315 -0.38 -30.33 13.45
C GLY A 315 0.22 -30.86 14.75
N ASP A 316 1.50 -31.23 14.72
CA ASP A 316 2.22 -31.73 15.91
C ASP A 316 2.16 -30.72 17.08
N PHE A 317 2.29 -29.43 16.77
CA PHE A 317 2.18 -28.36 17.78
C PHE A 317 0.76 -28.28 18.35
N VAL A 318 -0.26 -28.25 17.46
CA VAL A 318 -1.68 -28.17 17.83
C VAL A 318 -2.10 -29.36 18.71
N GLU A 319 -1.60 -30.56 18.43
CA GLU A 319 -1.90 -31.77 19.19
C GLU A 319 -1.18 -31.81 20.55
N SER A 320 0.07 -31.38 20.61
CA SER A 320 0.85 -31.34 21.84
C SER A 320 0.47 -30.21 22.80
N HIS A 321 -0.23 -29.18 22.32
CA HIS A 321 -0.61 -27.98 23.08
C HIS A 321 -2.14 -27.72 23.07
N PRO A 322 -2.96 -28.64 23.63
CA PRO A 322 -4.42 -28.48 23.60
C PRO A 322 -4.87 -27.19 24.29
N GLY A 323 -5.74 -26.44 23.62
CA GLY A 323 -6.30 -25.18 24.12
C GLY A 323 -5.37 -23.96 24.05
N LYS A 324 -4.19 -24.08 23.43
CA LYS A 324 -3.25 -22.95 23.22
C LYS A 324 -3.41 -22.22 21.89
N VAL A 325 -4.16 -22.81 20.97
CA VAL A 325 -4.45 -22.24 19.67
C VAL A 325 -5.80 -21.50 19.72
N PHE A 326 -5.88 -20.37 19.04
CA PHE A 326 -7.09 -19.55 18.97
C PHE A 326 -8.24 -20.41 18.41
N PRO A 327 -9.44 -20.47 19.05
CA PRO A 327 -10.42 -21.53 18.79
C PRO A 327 -10.83 -21.70 17.32
N VAL A 328 -11.06 -20.58 16.61
CA VAL A 328 -11.41 -20.60 15.18
C VAL A 328 -10.23 -21.06 14.32
N THR A 329 -9.02 -20.63 14.66
CA THR A 329 -7.79 -21.04 13.97
C THR A 329 -7.54 -22.53 14.17
N GLU A 330 -7.69 -23.05 15.39
CA GLU A 330 -7.56 -24.48 15.68
C GLU A 330 -8.55 -25.31 14.86
N THR A 331 -9.81 -24.87 14.80
CA THR A 331 -10.86 -25.53 14.00
C THR A 331 -10.46 -25.65 12.52
N ILE A 332 -9.90 -24.57 11.96
CA ILE A 332 -9.44 -24.54 10.56
C ILE A 332 -8.23 -25.46 10.38
N LEU A 333 -7.22 -25.39 11.25
CA LEU A 333 -6.02 -26.23 11.14
C LEU A 333 -6.37 -27.71 11.21
N ARG A 334 -7.19 -28.12 12.18
CA ARG A 334 -7.65 -29.52 12.33
C ARG A 334 -8.45 -30.02 11.14
N SER A 335 -9.06 -29.13 10.35
CA SER A 335 -9.73 -29.55 9.12
C SER A 335 -8.76 -30.07 8.05
N GLY A 336 -7.45 -29.82 8.20
CA GLY A 336 -6.41 -30.37 7.34
C GLY A 336 -6.25 -31.88 7.41
N ASP A 337 -6.53 -32.50 8.57
CA ASP A 337 -6.34 -33.93 8.85
C ASP A 337 -7.56 -34.81 8.53
N LYS A 338 -8.54 -34.26 7.81
CA LYS A 338 -9.77 -34.99 7.51
C LYS A 338 -9.50 -36.22 6.64
N PRO A 339 -10.16 -37.38 6.88
CA PRO A 339 -9.93 -38.61 6.11
C PRO A 339 -10.17 -38.47 4.61
N GLU A 340 -11.02 -37.54 4.18
CA GLU A 340 -11.23 -37.24 2.76
C GLU A 340 -10.02 -36.61 2.06
N HIS A 341 -9.06 -36.01 2.78
CA HIS A 341 -7.86 -35.37 2.24
C HIS A 341 -6.77 -36.40 1.90
N THR A 342 -7.11 -37.34 1.02
CA THR A 342 -6.19 -38.39 0.56
C THR A 342 -5.14 -37.86 -0.41
N ALA A 343 -4.02 -38.57 -0.57
CA ALA A 343 -3.02 -38.27 -1.61
C ALA A 343 -3.66 -38.23 -3.02
N ARG A 344 -4.64 -39.09 -3.29
CA ARG A 344 -5.42 -39.06 -4.54
C ARG A 344 -6.12 -37.70 -4.74
N LYS A 345 -6.75 -37.15 -3.71
CA LYS A 345 -7.42 -35.84 -3.76
C LYS A 345 -6.43 -34.70 -4.00
N VAL A 346 -5.23 -34.78 -3.43
CA VAL A 346 -4.12 -33.85 -3.71
C VAL A 346 -3.80 -33.85 -5.21
N PHE A 347 -3.54 -35.02 -5.81
CA PHE A 347 -3.24 -35.10 -7.25
C PHE A 347 -4.41 -34.69 -8.14
N GLU A 348 -5.65 -35.07 -7.80
CA GLU A 348 -6.86 -34.62 -8.53
C GLU A 348 -6.93 -33.09 -8.60
N ALA A 349 -6.71 -32.43 -7.47
CA ALA A 349 -6.81 -30.99 -7.40
C ALA A 349 -5.57 -30.28 -7.98
N MET A 350 -4.38 -30.88 -7.91
CA MET A 350 -3.19 -30.39 -8.63
C MET A 350 -3.41 -30.38 -10.14
N HIS A 351 -3.98 -31.46 -10.70
CA HIS A 351 -4.30 -31.54 -12.13
C HIS A 351 -5.32 -30.47 -12.52
N GLN A 352 -6.38 -30.31 -11.72
CA GLN A 352 -7.41 -29.29 -11.94
C GLN A 352 -6.82 -27.86 -11.91
N LEU A 353 -5.95 -27.56 -10.95
CA LEU A 353 -5.26 -26.26 -10.90
C LEU A 353 -4.34 -26.06 -12.11
N GLN A 354 -3.68 -27.10 -12.61
CA GLN A 354 -2.85 -26.97 -13.79
C GLN A 354 -3.67 -26.63 -15.04
N GLU A 355 -4.87 -27.19 -15.18
CA GLU A 355 -5.81 -26.78 -16.22
C GLU A 355 -6.21 -25.31 -16.08
N TYR A 356 -6.51 -24.86 -14.86
CA TYR A 356 -6.87 -23.46 -14.59
C TYR A 356 -5.71 -22.50 -14.83
N ARG A 357 -4.47 -22.85 -14.45
CA ARG A 357 -3.26 -22.09 -14.76
C ARG A 357 -3.05 -21.91 -16.25
N MET A 358 -3.22 -22.98 -17.04
CA MET A 358 -3.14 -22.90 -18.50
C MET A 358 -4.17 -21.92 -19.07
N ARG A 359 -5.42 -21.98 -18.59
CA ARG A 359 -6.50 -21.07 -19.02
C ARG A 359 -6.26 -19.63 -18.59
N ALA A 360 -5.82 -19.41 -17.34
CA ALA A 360 -5.45 -18.10 -16.82
C ALA A 360 -4.33 -17.48 -17.66
N ARG A 361 -3.31 -18.27 -18.03
CA ARG A 361 -2.23 -17.83 -18.93
C ARG A 361 -2.73 -17.42 -20.31
N HIS A 362 -3.74 -18.11 -20.84
CA HIS A 362 -4.36 -17.73 -22.12
C HIS A 362 -5.15 -16.41 -22.01
N ILE A 363 -5.97 -16.27 -20.96
CA ILE A 363 -6.81 -15.08 -20.74
C ILE A 363 -5.96 -13.84 -20.45
N LEU A 364 -4.93 -13.99 -19.60
CA LEU A 364 -4.13 -12.88 -19.05
C LEU A 364 -2.81 -12.63 -19.79
N LYS A 365 -2.64 -13.18 -20.99
CA LYS A 365 -1.47 -12.88 -21.82
C LYS A 365 -1.47 -11.40 -22.23
N ASP A 366 -0.40 -10.67 -21.88
CA ASP A 366 -0.24 -9.22 -22.07
C ASP A 366 -1.43 -8.42 -21.48
N ALA A 367 -2.04 -8.94 -20.41
CA ALA A 367 -3.28 -8.40 -19.85
C ALA A 367 -3.24 -8.40 -18.32
N VAL A 368 -4.13 -7.61 -17.74
CA VAL A 368 -4.40 -7.60 -16.29
C VAL A 368 -5.85 -7.93 -16.02
N LEU A 369 -6.13 -8.60 -14.91
CA LEU A 369 -7.47 -8.72 -14.35
C LEU A 369 -7.62 -7.69 -13.23
N ILE A 370 -8.72 -6.94 -13.21
CA ILE A 370 -9.02 -6.02 -12.11
C ILE A 370 -10.31 -6.46 -11.42
N MET A 371 -10.25 -6.59 -10.10
CA MET A 371 -11.39 -6.88 -9.22
C MET A 371 -11.40 -5.89 -8.06
N PRO A 372 -12.56 -5.66 -7.41
CA PRO A 372 -12.53 -5.06 -6.08
C PRO A 372 -11.69 -5.94 -5.16
N THR A 373 -10.88 -5.34 -4.28
CA THR A 373 -10.04 -6.13 -3.36
C THR A 373 -10.90 -6.97 -2.41
N ALA A 374 -12.04 -6.41 -1.99
CA ALA A 374 -13.08 -7.06 -1.22
C ALA A 374 -14.46 -6.51 -1.67
N GLY A 375 -15.51 -7.33 -1.58
CA GLY A 375 -16.89 -6.94 -1.92
C GLY A 375 -17.64 -6.25 -0.77
N GLY A 376 -16.98 -6.03 0.35
CA GLY A 376 -17.55 -5.43 1.55
C GLY A 376 -16.52 -5.38 2.68
N THR A 377 -16.97 -4.97 3.86
CA THR A 377 -16.23 -5.06 5.12
C THR A 377 -17.22 -5.22 6.28
N PHE A 378 -16.70 -5.41 7.48
CA PHE A 378 -17.47 -5.72 8.68
C PHE A 378 -17.01 -4.88 9.86
N LYS A 379 -17.91 -4.66 10.81
CA LYS A 379 -17.48 -4.29 12.17
C LYS A 379 -16.88 -5.51 12.85
N ARG A 380 -16.00 -5.28 13.82
CA ARG A 380 -15.39 -6.33 14.64
C ARG A 380 -16.44 -7.19 15.36
N ASP A 381 -17.54 -6.58 15.80
CA ASP A 381 -18.66 -7.28 16.42
C ASP A 381 -19.41 -8.22 15.47
N ASP A 382 -19.49 -7.89 14.18
CA ASP A 382 -20.10 -8.78 13.19
C ASP A 382 -19.24 -10.03 13.00
N VAL A 383 -17.91 -9.85 12.94
CA VAL A 383 -16.96 -10.98 12.85
C VAL A 383 -16.97 -11.85 14.11
N ARG A 384 -17.16 -11.29 15.30
CA ARG A 384 -17.32 -12.11 16.52
C ARG A 384 -18.54 -13.01 16.48
N LYS A 385 -19.65 -12.54 15.88
CA LYS A 385 -20.90 -13.30 15.75
C LYS A 385 -20.81 -14.39 14.68
N ASP A 386 -20.10 -14.13 13.58
CA ASP A 386 -19.92 -15.08 12.48
C ASP A 386 -18.47 -15.07 11.97
N PRO A 387 -17.54 -15.70 12.71
CA PRO A 387 -16.10 -15.57 12.44
C PRO A 387 -15.62 -16.35 11.22
N ILE A 388 -16.42 -17.27 10.69
CA ILE A 388 -16.06 -18.11 9.54
C ILE A 388 -16.60 -17.49 8.26
N SER A 389 -17.91 -17.18 8.19
CA SER A 389 -18.52 -16.66 6.96
C SER A 389 -17.96 -15.30 6.56
N THR A 390 -17.85 -14.38 7.53
CA THR A 390 -17.29 -13.04 7.29
C THR A 390 -15.88 -13.11 6.73
N ASN A 391 -15.02 -14.00 7.25
CA ASN A 391 -13.69 -14.25 6.74
C ASN A 391 -13.70 -14.82 5.32
N SER A 392 -14.56 -15.80 5.04
CA SER A 392 -14.70 -16.40 3.70
C SER A 392 -15.14 -15.35 2.67
N GLN A 393 -16.04 -14.44 3.04
CA GLN A 393 -16.47 -13.33 2.19
C GLN A 393 -15.30 -12.37 1.85
N MET A 394 -14.44 -12.05 2.82
CA MET A 394 -13.24 -11.25 2.58
C MET A 394 -12.26 -11.89 1.56
N GLY A 395 -12.32 -13.22 1.37
CA GLY A 395 -11.45 -13.95 0.45
C GLY A 395 -11.96 -14.13 -0.98
N LEU A 396 -13.19 -13.72 -1.30
CA LEU A 396 -13.85 -14.03 -2.58
C LEU A 396 -13.04 -13.64 -3.82
N TYR A 397 -12.28 -12.54 -3.75
CA TYR A 397 -11.50 -12.01 -4.87
C TYR A 397 -10.00 -12.17 -4.73
N THR A 398 -9.51 -12.83 -3.68
CA THR A 398 -8.06 -12.89 -3.41
C THR A 398 -7.49 -14.30 -3.45
N ASN A 399 -8.29 -15.31 -3.09
CA ASN A 399 -7.85 -16.71 -2.91
C ASN A 399 -7.25 -17.37 -4.17
N HIS A 400 -7.66 -16.94 -5.36
CA HIS A 400 -7.24 -17.57 -6.61
C HIS A 400 -5.77 -17.25 -7.00
N CYS A 401 -5.23 -16.14 -6.50
CA CYS A 401 -3.99 -15.55 -7.02
C CYS A 401 -2.79 -16.51 -6.98
N ASN A 402 -2.44 -17.02 -5.79
CA ASN A 402 -1.26 -17.87 -5.66
C ASN A 402 -1.50 -19.27 -6.24
N LEU A 403 -2.73 -19.80 -6.11
CA LEU A 403 -3.11 -21.06 -6.74
C LEU A 403 -2.90 -21.05 -8.25
N LEU A 404 -3.16 -19.91 -8.90
CA LEU A 404 -3.02 -19.72 -10.34
C LEU A 404 -1.64 -19.17 -10.77
N ASP A 405 -0.66 -19.11 -9.87
CA ASP A 405 0.69 -18.59 -10.13
C ASP A 405 0.66 -17.15 -10.67
N MET A 406 -0.06 -16.28 -9.97
CA MET A 406 -0.26 -14.87 -10.34
C MET A 406 0.51 -13.92 -9.39
N CYS A 407 0.81 -12.73 -9.90
CA CYS A 407 1.23 -11.57 -9.11
C CYS A 407 0.05 -10.60 -8.93
N ALA A 408 0.13 -9.72 -7.92
CA ALA A 408 -0.94 -8.76 -7.68
C ALA A 408 -0.45 -7.49 -6.99
N ILE A 409 -1.16 -6.39 -7.24
CA ILE A 409 -1.03 -5.15 -6.46
C ILE A 409 -2.42 -4.63 -6.09
N ALA A 410 -2.63 -4.44 -4.79
CA ALA A 410 -3.80 -3.76 -4.25
C ALA A 410 -3.48 -2.26 -4.16
N VAL A 411 -4.36 -1.43 -4.69
CA VAL A 411 -4.24 0.04 -4.62
C VAL A 411 -5.54 0.65 -4.08
N PRO A 412 -5.45 1.74 -3.30
CA PRO A 412 -6.64 2.41 -2.82
C PRO A 412 -7.39 3.07 -3.97
N GLU A 413 -8.72 3.08 -3.87
CA GLU A 413 -9.55 3.71 -4.89
C GLU A 413 -9.76 5.21 -4.61
N ASN A 414 -9.34 5.74 -3.46
CA ASN A 414 -9.19 7.19 -3.17
C ASN A 414 -10.34 8.10 -3.69
N THR A 415 -11.59 7.64 -3.58
CA THR A 415 -12.76 8.45 -3.87
C THR A 415 -12.95 9.59 -2.86
N ALA A 416 -13.77 10.58 -3.23
CA ALA A 416 -14.16 11.68 -2.35
C ALA A 416 -14.88 11.21 -1.06
N ASP A 417 -15.49 10.02 -1.10
CA ASP A 417 -16.02 9.36 0.10
C ASP A 417 -14.89 8.70 0.90
N THR A 418 -14.46 9.37 1.97
CA THR A 418 -13.44 8.88 2.88
C THR A 418 -14.02 8.14 4.09
N GLY A 419 -15.32 7.88 4.14
CA GLY A 419 -15.99 7.29 5.30
C GLY A 419 -15.78 5.78 5.41
N ILE A 420 -15.72 5.08 4.27
CA ILE A 420 -15.51 3.63 4.19
C ILE A 420 -14.35 3.33 3.24
N PRO A 421 -13.35 2.53 3.67
CA PRO A 421 -12.18 2.25 2.86
C PRO A 421 -12.53 1.33 1.68
N PHE A 422 -11.92 1.57 0.52
CA PHE A 422 -12.12 0.76 -0.69
C PHE A 422 -10.85 0.78 -1.55
N GLY A 423 -10.62 -0.33 -2.25
CA GLY A 423 -9.49 -0.48 -3.16
C GLY A 423 -9.74 -1.55 -4.19
N ILE A 424 -9.01 -1.48 -5.30
CA ILE A 424 -9.00 -2.51 -6.34
C ILE A 424 -7.71 -3.34 -6.24
N THR A 425 -7.77 -4.59 -6.65
CA THR A 425 -6.57 -5.40 -6.86
C THR A 425 -6.41 -5.67 -8.34
N ILE A 426 -5.21 -5.37 -8.85
CA ILE A 426 -4.80 -5.60 -10.22
C ILE A 426 -3.93 -6.86 -10.21
N PHE A 427 -4.29 -7.84 -11.03
CA PHE A 427 -3.63 -9.14 -11.12
C PHE A 427 -3.04 -9.37 -12.49
N SER A 428 -1.88 -10.05 -12.56
CA SER A 428 -1.36 -10.60 -13.80
C SER A 428 -0.64 -11.93 -13.54
N LEU A 429 -0.11 -12.54 -14.60
CA LEU A 429 0.70 -13.77 -14.49
C LEU A 429 2.02 -13.48 -13.77
N SER A 430 2.66 -14.52 -13.23
CA SER A 430 3.89 -14.39 -12.46
C SER A 430 5.07 -13.76 -13.23
N ASP A 431 5.09 -13.84 -14.55
CA ASP A 431 6.10 -13.25 -15.43
C ASP A 431 5.73 -11.84 -15.95
N GLN A 432 4.65 -11.26 -15.45
CA GLN A 432 4.04 -10.00 -15.91
C GLN A 432 3.84 -8.99 -14.75
N GLU A 433 4.79 -8.94 -13.82
CA GLU A 433 4.78 -7.95 -12.73
C GLU A 433 4.84 -6.50 -13.26
N GLY A 434 5.43 -6.26 -14.44
CA GLY A 434 5.47 -4.93 -15.05
C GLY A 434 4.07 -4.40 -15.42
N GLU A 435 3.18 -5.28 -15.86
CA GLU A 435 1.80 -4.98 -16.25
C GLU A 435 0.95 -4.52 -15.05
N ILE A 436 1.12 -5.15 -13.87
CA ILE A 436 0.41 -4.70 -12.66
C ILE A 436 0.92 -3.34 -12.18
N LEU A 437 2.23 -3.07 -12.28
CA LEU A 437 2.84 -1.81 -11.88
C LEU A 437 2.40 -0.66 -12.79
N GLY A 438 2.51 -0.83 -14.11
CA GLY A 438 2.11 0.20 -15.08
C GLY A 438 0.61 0.48 -15.02
N THR A 439 -0.22 -0.53 -14.82
CA THR A 439 -1.68 -0.33 -14.62
C THR A 439 -1.97 0.41 -13.32
N ALA A 440 -1.31 0.06 -12.22
CA ALA A 440 -1.49 0.74 -10.93
C ALA A 440 -1.10 2.22 -11.03
N GLU A 441 0.04 2.52 -11.66
CA GLU A 441 0.51 3.88 -11.88
C GLU A 441 -0.52 4.69 -12.67
N GLN A 442 -1.01 4.15 -13.78
CA GLN A 442 -2.00 4.82 -14.63
C GLN A 442 -3.34 5.00 -13.92
N PHE A 443 -3.81 4.00 -13.16
CA PHE A 443 -5.05 4.10 -12.39
C PHE A 443 -4.96 5.17 -11.30
N LEU A 444 -3.85 5.25 -10.57
CA LEU A 444 -3.65 6.26 -9.53
C LEU A 444 -3.55 7.68 -10.11
N LYS A 445 -2.98 7.85 -11.31
CA LYS A 445 -2.94 9.14 -12.03
C LYS A 445 -4.31 9.69 -12.41
N THR A 446 -5.33 8.85 -12.60
CA THR A 446 -6.70 9.30 -12.91
C THR A 446 -7.34 10.20 -11.84
N GLN A 447 -6.69 10.37 -10.68
CA GLN A 447 -7.17 11.17 -9.56
C GLN A 447 -6.38 12.44 -9.32
N SER A 448 -5.77 13.02 -10.34
CA SER A 448 -5.09 14.31 -10.19
C SER A 448 -5.76 15.39 -11.02
N ILE A 449 -5.66 16.63 -10.54
CA ILE A 449 -5.98 17.82 -11.31
C ILE A 449 -4.68 18.56 -11.63
N PRO A 450 -4.55 19.13 -12.84
CA PRO A 450 -3.46 20.03 -13.13
C PRO A 450 -3.58 21.29 -12.26
N PHE A 451 -2.50 21.63 -11.59
CA PHE A 451 -2.39 22.75 -10.67
C PHE A 451 -1.20 23.65 -11.04
N ALA A 452 -1.47 24.89 -11.42
CA ALA A 452 -0.46 25.87 -11.80
C ALA A 452 0.09 26.62 -10.58
N VAL A 453 1.42 26.64 -10.46
CA VAL A 453 2.14 27.40 -9.44
C VAL A 453 3.12 28.40 -10.05
N CYS A 454 3.06 29.65 -9.58
CA CYS A 454 3.86 30.76 -10.08
C CYS A 454 4.90 31.27 -9.06
N GLY A 455 5.12 30.54 -7.96
CA GLY A 455 5.88 31.05 -6.81
C GLY A 455 6.68 30.03 -6.03
N LEU A 456 6.67 30.15 -4.69
CA LEU A 456 7.49 29.33 -3.80
C LEU A 456 7.25 27.82 -3.93
N HIS A 457 6.14 27.40 -4.53
CA HIS A 457 5.82 25.99 -4.82
C HIS A 457 6.36 25.49 -6.17
N LYS A 458 7.05 26.33 -6.96
CA LYS A 458 7.71 25.91 -8.21
C LYS A 458 8.78 24.85 -7.93
N LYS A 459 9.15 24.10 -8.98
CA LYS A 459 10.17 23.05 -8.87
C LYS A 459 11.51 23.65 -8.44
N GLY A 460 12.09 23.11 -7.36
CA GLY A 460 13.32 23.57 -6.72
C GLY A 460 13.15 24.75 -5.78
N PHE A 461 11.91 25.22 -5.52
CA PHE A 461 11.66 26.38 -4.65
C PHE A 461 11.27 25.94 -3.22
N PRO A 462 11.39 26.83 -2.21
CA PRO A 462 11.34 26.45 -0.78
C PRO A 462 10.05 25.75 -0.30
N LEU A 463 8.93 25.88 -1.02
CA LEU A 463 7.65 25.27 -0.63
C LEU A 463 7.18 24.16 -1.58
N GLU A 464 8.01 23.70 -2.53
CA GLU A 464 7.69 22.54 -3.39
C GLU A 464 7.32 21.30 -2.57
N SER A 465 7.97 21.10 -1.42
CA SER A 465 7.69 19.99 -0.50
C SER A 465 6.22 19.92 -0.08
N GLN A 466 5.53 21.06 0.08
CA GLN A 466 4.10 21.08 0.44
C GLN A 466 3.19 20.47 -0.64
N LEU A 467 3.61 20.50 -1.91
CA LEU A 467 2.90 19.84 -3.00
C LEU A 467 3.29 18.36 -3.09
N THR A 468 4.59 18.07 -3.08
CA THR A 468 5.08 16.69 -3.25
C THR A 468 4.74 15.79 -2.06
N GLU A 469 4.67 16.33 -0.83
CA GLU A 469 4.14 15.65 0.36
C GLU A 469 2.67 15.27 0.23
N LEU A 470 1.91 16.03 -0.54
CA LEU A 470 0.51 15.76 -0.87
C LEU A 470 0.35 14.79 -2.04
N GLY A 471 1.45 14.22 -2.53
CA GLY A 471 1.49 13.29 -3.66
C GLY A 471 1.43 13.98 -5.02
N ALA A 472 1.65 15.29 -5.08
CA ALA A 472 1.69 16.00 -6.36
C ALA A 472 2.96 15.66 -7.15
N SER A 473 2.82 15.43 -8.44
CA SER A 473 3.97 15.18 -9.33
C SER A 473 4.14 16.32 -10.33
N TYR A 474 5.37 16.80 -10.50
CA TYR A 474 5.70 17.79 -11.53
C TYR A 474 5.39 17.23 -12.93
N ARG A 475 4.70 18.04 -13.75
CA ARG A 475 4.35 17.69 -15.13
C ARG A 475 5.17 18.46 -16.15
N GLU A 476 5.12 19.78 -16.12
CA GLU A 476 5.77 20.64 -17.12
C GLU A 476 5.93 22.08 -16.61
N SER A 477 6.83 22.84 -17.24
CA SER A 477 6.91 24.30 -17.12
C SER A 477 6.34 24.92 -18.38
N VAL A 478 5.42 25.87 -18.22
CA VAL A 478 4.68 26.50 -19.32
C VAL A 478 4.39 27.95 -18.95
N ASN A 479 3.99 28.77 -19.91
CA ASN A 479 3.51 30.12 -19.62
C ASN A 479 1.99 30.14 -19.49
N THR A 480 1.47 31.08 -18.71
CA THR A 480 0.05 31.47 -18.79
C THR A 480 -0.25 32.11 -20.16
N ALA A 481 -1.52 32.21 -20.50
CA ALA A 481 -1.98 33.16 -21.51
C ALA A 481 -1.56 34.61 -21.12
N PRO A 482 -1.49 35.57 -22.05
CA PRO A 482 -0.98 36.92 -21.79
C PRO A 482 -2.00 37.83 -21.06
N HIS A 483 -2.75 37.28 -20.10
CA HIS A 483 -3.83 37.94 -19.38
C HIS A 483 -3.51 38.09 -17.88
N TYR A 484 -2.24 37.96 -17.46
CA TYR A 484 -1.88 37.94 -16.05
C TYR A 484 -0.82 38.98 -15.70
N ARG A 485 -0.98 39.61 -14.53
CA ARG A 485 0.02 40.47 -13.90
C ARG A 485 0.58 39.78 -12.68
N LEU A 486 1.88 39.95 -12.45
CA LEU A 486 2.60 39.29 -11.36
C LEU A 486 3.19 40.32 -10.41
N TYR A 487 3.06 40.08 -9.12
CA TYR A 487 3.50 40.98 -8.07
C TYR A 487 4.31 40.23 -7.02
N ARG A 488 5.31 40.90 -6.41
CA ARG A 488 5.90 40.49 -5.13
C ARG A 488 5.08 41.09 -4.00
N LEU A 489 4.41 40.23 -3.24
CA LEU A 489 3.53 40.62 -2.16
C LEU A 489 4.32 40.92 -0.89
N ASP A 490 3.95 42.00 -0.21
CA ASP A 490 4.47 42.39 1.11
C ASP A 490 3.92 41.45 2.20
N THR A 491 4.47 40.24 2.25
CA THR A 491 4.10 39.16 3.17
C THR A 491 5.36 38.53 3.78
N VAL A 492 5.19 37.77 4.87
CA VAL A 492 6.30 37.03 5.51
C VAL A 492 6.01 35.53 5.48
N PRO A 493 6.79 34.70 4.75
CA PRO A 493 7.82 35.11 3.78
C PRO A 493 7.22 35.84 2.57
N GLU A 494 8.06 36.57 1.81
CA GLU A 494 7.66 37.20 0.54
C GLU A 494 7.15 36.13 -0.42
N LYS A 495 6.07 36.42 -1.13
CA LYS A 495 5.42 35.48 -2.06
C LYS A 495 4.94 36.22 -3.29
N PRO A 496 4.85 35.55 -4.46
CA PRO A 496 4.20 36.17 -5.60
C PRO A 496 2.69 36.13 -5.49
N GLY A 497 2.04 37.13 -6.06
CA GLY A 497 0.60 37.18 -6.32
C GLY A 497 0.35 37.38 -7.80
N MET A 498 -0.43 36.48 -8.39
CA MET A 498 -0.83 36.56 -9.80
C MET A 498 -2.29 36.98 -9.90
N VAL A 499 -2.59 37.96 -10.75
CA VAL A 499 -3.96 38.47 -10.97
C VAL A 499 -4.28 38.55 -12.45
N TYR A 500 -5.55 38.34 -12.78
CA TYR A 500 -6.03 38.44 -14.15
C TYR A 500 -6.25 39.91 -14.55
N ASP A 501 -5.75 40.32 -15.71
CA ASP A 501 -5.92 41.64 -16.31
C ASP A 501 -5.76 41.55 -17.84
N ASP A 502 -6.87 41.58 -18.58
CA ASP A 502 -6.88 41.50 -20.05
C ASP A 502 -6.18 42.66 -20.76
N LYS A 503 -6.03 43.80 -20.09
CA LYS A 503 -5.52 45.02 -20.74
C LYS A 503 -4.04 45.23 -20.52
N LYS A 504 -3.54 44.77 -19.38
CA LYS A 504 -2.15 44.99 -18.93
C LYS A 504 -1.43 43.69 -18.56
N GLY A 505 -2.03 42.55 -18.88
CA GLY A 505 -1.44 41.24 -18.64
C GLY A 505 -0.24 40.94 -19.53
N ALA A 506 0.58 40.02 -19.07
CA ALA A 506 1.65 39.37 -19.81
C ALA A 506 1.60 37.85 -19.56
N ALA A 507 2.39 37.10 -20.31
CA ALA A 507 2.55 35.68 -20.11
C ALA A 507 3.49 35.43 -18.91
N ILE A 508 3.05 34.66 -17.92
CA ILE A 508 3.79 34.39 -16.69
C ILE A 508 4.26 32.94 -16.66
N ALA A 509 5.51 32.70 -16.32
CA ALA A 509 6.08 31.36 -16.21
C ALA A 509 5.54 30.63 -14.98
N VAL A 510 4.85 29.51 -15.21
CA VAL A 510 4.28 28.63 -14.19
C VAL A 510 4.82 27.22 -14.31
N ASP A 511 4.83 26.49 -13.21
CA ASP A 511 4.99 25.03 -13.24
C ASP A 511 3.62 24.39 -13.03
N ILE A 512 3.35 23.32 -13.79
CA ILE A 512 2.15 22.50 -13.63
C ILE A 512 2.52 21.27 -12.82
N TYR A 513 1.77 21.06 -11.75
CA TYR A 513 1.79 19.83 -10.97
C TYR A 513 0.48 19.08 -11.17
N GLU A 514 0.54 17.76 -11.30
CA GLU A 514 -0.62 16.91 -11.13
C GLU A 514 -0.87 16.72 -9.64
N LEU A 515 -1.87 17.41 -9.09
CA LEU A 515 -2.22 17.39 -7.68
C LEU A 515 -3.36 16.39 -7.44
N PRO A 516 -3.17 15.36 -6.58
CA PRO A 516 -4.24 14.44 -6.26
C PRO A 516 -5.48 15.15 -5.73
N VAL A 517 -6.65 14.86 -6.30
CA VAL A 517 -7.96 15.43 -5.94
C VAL A 517 -8.22 15.29 -4.44
N VAL A 518 -7.88 14.12 -3.88
CA VAL A 518 -8.02 13.84 -2.44
C VAL A 518 -7.18 14.76 -1.55
N SER A 519 -6.10 15.33 -2.08
CA SER A 519 -5.19 16.20 -1.35
C SER A 519 -5.55 17.69 -1.47
N VAL A 520 -6.44 18.05 -2.39
CA VAL A 520 -6.80 19.46 -2.67
C VAL A 520 -7.33 20.17 -1.42
N GLY A 521 -8.16 19.51 -0.61
CA GLY A 521 -8.68 20.09 0.63
C GLY A 521 -7.58 20.37 1.67
N ALA A 522 -6.64 19.44 1.83
CA ALA A 522 -5.50 19.62 2.72
C ALA A 522 -4.56 20.72 2.21
N PHE A 523 -4.39 20.83 0.89
CA PHE A 523 -3.62 21.90 0.25
C PHE A 523 -4.28 23.27 0.48
N LEU A 524 -5.59 23.38 0.21
CA LEU A 524 -6.39 24.59 0.41
C LEU A 524 -6.29 25.12 1.85
N GLY A 525 -6.31 24.25 2.85
CA GLY A 525 -6.16 24.64 4.26
C GLY A 525 -4.81 25.26 4.62
N GLN A 526 -3.77 25.08 3.79
CA GLN A 526 -2.44 25.68 3.97
C GLN A 526 -2.31 27.06 3.30
N ILE A 527 -3.23 27.40 2.40
CA ILE A 527 -3.20 28.65 1.65
C ILE A 527 -3.69 29.78 2.54
N LYS A 528 -2.81 30.75 2.76
CA LYS A 528 -3.11 31.93 3.56
C LYS A 528 -3.42 33.11 2.65
N LYS A 529 -4.34 33.95 3.11
CA LYS A 529 -4.57 35.27 2.56
C LYS A 529 -3.25 36.04 2.34
N PRO A 530 -3.09 36.80 1.25
CA PRO A 530 -4.10 37.16 0.24
C PRO A 530 -4.17 36.19 -0.96
N LEU A 531 -3.53 35.01 -0.88
CA LEU A 531 -3.57 34.04 -1.97
C LEU A 531 -4.91 33.30 -2.01
N CYS A 532 -5.36 33.00 -3.22
CA CYS A 532 -6.55 32.20 -3.50
C CYS A 532 -6.27 31.18 -4.61
N ILE A 533 -7.19 30.23 -4.80
CA ILE A 533 -7.17 29.30 -5.94
C ILE A 533 -8.28 29.69 -6.90
N GLY A 534 -7.95 29.81 -8.18
CA GLY A 534 -8.93 30.01 -9.25
C GLY A 534 -8.53 29.28 -10.52
N ASP A 535 -9.17 29.67 -11.62
CA ASP A 535 -8.85 29.18 -12.95
C ASP A 535 -7.71 30.02 -13.58
N VAL A 536 -6.74 29.32 -14.14
CA VAL A 536 -5.58 29.88 -14.83
C VAL A 536 -5.57 29.36 -16.27
N GLU A 537 -5.62 30.27 -17.23
CA GLU A 537 -5.50 29.97 -18.65
C GLU A 537 -4.02 29.91 -19.03
N LEU A 538 -3.63 28.81 -19.67
CA LEU A 538 -2.27 28.56 -20.16
C LEU A 538 -2.11 29.08 -21.59
N SER A 539 -0.87 29.29 -22.02
CA SER A 539 -0.57 29.83 -23.36
C SER A 539 -1.05 28.95 -24.52
N ASP A 540 -1.39 27.69 -24.24
CA ASP A 540 -1.95 26.73 -25.19
C ASP A 540 -3.49 26.59 -25.11
N GLY A 541 -4.15 27.46 -24.34
CA GLY A 541 -5.60 27.51 -24.19
C GLY A 541 -6.18 26.52 -23.16
N ARG A 542 -5.35 25.70 -22.50
CA ARG A 542 -5.81 24.89 -21.36
C ARG A 542 -6.21 25.79 -20.19
N ILE A 543 -7.31 25.45 -19.52
CA ILE A 543 -7.70 26.07 -18.25
C ILE A 543 -7.44 25.07 -17.13
N VAL A 544 -6.65 25.47 -16.14
CA VAL A 544 -6.25 24.64 -15.00
C VAL A 544 -6.51 25.36 -13.68
N LYS A 545 -6.55 24.64 -12.56
CA LYS A 545 -6.58 25.32 -11.24
C LYS A 545 -5.20 25.89 -10.94
N GLY A 546 -5.10 26.98 -10.19
CA GLY A 546 -3.80 27.55 -9.83
C GLY A 546 -3.88 28.68 -8.83
N PHE A 547 -2.71 29.14 -8.38
CA PHE A 547 -2.61 30.28 -7.48
C PHE A 547 -2.99 31.59 -8.17
N LEU A 548 -3.88 32.34 -7.52
CA LEU A 548 -4.19 33.73 -7.80
C LEU A 548 -4.05 34.56 -6.51
N CYS A 549 -4.23 35.86 -6.61
CA CYS A 549 -4.20 36.78 -5.48
C CYS A 549 -5.45 37.65 -5.46
N GLU A 550 -5.97 37.89 -4.26
CA GLU A 550 -7.03 38.89 -4.04
C GLU A 550 -6.47 40.31 -4.26
N GLU A 551 -7.28 41.19 -4.85
CA GLU A 551 -6.84 42.54 -5.28
C GLU A 551 -6.32 43.40 -4.12
N TYR A 552 -6.89 43.29 -2.92
CA TYR A 552 -6.40 44.06 -1.76
C TYR A 552 -4.98 43.69 -1.35
N GLY A 553 -4.51 42.47 -1.70
CA GLY A 553 -3.14 42.03 -1.45
C GLY A 553 -2.11 42.83 -2.24
N LEU A 554 -2.54 43.58 -3.26
CA LEU A 554 -1.67 44.34 -4.16
C LEU A 554 -1.32 45.73 -3.65
N ALA A 555 -2.00 46.25 -2.62
CA ALA A 555 -1.92 47.66 -2.23
C ALA A 555 -0.49 48.17 -1.94
N ASN A 556 0.40 47.31 -1.44
CA ASN A 556 1.82 47.60 -1.19
C ASN A 556 2.77 46.67 -1.95
N ALA A 557 2.25 45.92 -2.93
CA ALA A 557 3.03 44.92 -3.64
C ALA A 557 3.84 45.56 -4.78
N LYS A 558 5.04 45.03 -5.03
CA LYS A 558 5.87 45.46 -6.17
C LYS A 558 5.48 44.67 -7.42
N GLU A 559 5.02 45.35 -8.45
CA GLU A 559 4.76 44.70 -9.74
C GLU A 559 6.06 44.21 -10.39
N ILE A 560 6.03 42.97 -10.88
CA ILE A 560 7.14 42.27 -11.54
C ILE A 560 6.68 41.60 -12.85
N THR A 561 5.56 42.05 -13.42
CA THR A 561 4.98 41.51 -14.67
C THR A 561 5.99 41.50 -15.81
N ASP A 562 6.81 42.54 -15.96
CA ASP A 562 7.83 42.65 -17.02
C ASP A 562 8.94 41.59 -16.93
N ILE A 563 9.16 41.02 -15.73
CA ILE A 563 10.13 39.93 -15.51
C ILE A 563 9.53 38.60 -15.99
N GLY A 564 8.20 38.46 -15.98
CA GLY A 564 7.47 37.28 -16.43
C GLY A 564 7.61 36.05 -15.51
N LYS A 565 8.34 36.15 -14.40
CA LYS A 565 8.55 35.04 -13.46
C LYS A 565 8.87 35.54 -12.05
N TYR A 566 8.64 34.69 -11.06
CA TYR A 566 9.11 34.89 -9.69
C TYR A 566 10.50 34.25 -9.51
N GLU A 567 11.40 34.97 -8.86
CA GLU A 567 12.76 34.53 -8.50
C GLU A 567 12.94 34.73 -7.00
N VAL A 568 13.44 33.71 -6.29
CA VAL A 568 13.65 33.72 -4.83
C VAL A 568 14.77 34.67 -4.44
#